data_AF-A0A426SJI3-F1
#
_entry.id   AF-A0A426SJI3-F1
#
_cell.length_a   1.000
_cell.length_b   1.000
_cell.length_c   1.000
_cell.angle_alpha   90.00
_cell.angle_beta   90.00
_cell.angle_gamma   90.00
#
_symmetry.space_group_name_H-M   'P 1'
#
loop_
_entity.id
_entity.type
_entity.pdbx_description
1 polymer ?
#
loop_
_entity_poly.entity_id
_entity_poly.type
_entity_poly.pdbx_seq_one_letter_code
_entity_poly.pdbx_strand_id
1 'polypeptide(L)'
;MTVIDSYLDTLFAPYPDSPRLREARAELRALMEDQQQALMDAGRTESQAVGAVIAEFGSLDEVAAELGITAELDGTAAGTAPTAPTMLSTERAEEYVEAVRRGRWIPAVAIPLFVLSALPLLLLIAVGGEEPSGWALGAGLTALLVLVAVGVMLLVLQGSRMEEFEDIDEARFSPTPAVREIARDLRREHRRERTLATGAAIMLWILAAVPVILMGVLTDSGSLAPLYGVCATLAMVALGLWILLRSAWSDTAAAALLQEEDEDDLSATSTSPAIRVVAAVYWPVAAAIYLAWSFLGGEWGISWVVWPIAGVLYAGLWSASAALGSAADDTRSRTRRA
;
A
#
# COMPACT_ATOMS: atom_id res chain seq x y z
N MET A 1 45.22 -10.71 18.04
CA MET A 1 43.99 -9.93 17.86
C MET A 1 43.97 -8.89 18.96
N THR A 2 44.44 -7.68 18.66
CA THR A 2 44.46 -6.54 19.57
C THR A 2 43.09 -5.88 19.63
N VAL A 3 42.87 -4.97 20.58
CA VAL A 3 41.60 -4.21 20.66
C VAL A 3 41.39 -3.34 19.41
N ILE A 4 42.48 -2.83 18.83
CA ILE A 4 42.47 -2.09 17.55
C ILE A 4 41.95 -2.98 16.41
N ASP A 5 42.33 -4.26 16.38
CA ASP A 5 41.83 -5.21 15.35
C ASP A 5 40.32 -5.35 15.38
N SER A 6 39.76 -5.52 16.58
CA SER A 6 38.31 -5.66 16.78
C SER A 6 37.55 -4.39 16.44
N TYR A 7 38.16 -3.23 16.69
CA TYR A 7 37.59 -1.94 16.31
C TYR A 7 37.55 -1.78 14.79
N LEU A 8 38.67 -2.04 14.11
CA LEU A 8 38.76 -1.98 12.66
C LEU A 8 37.83 -3.00 11.99
N ASP A 9 37.68 -4.20 12.55
CA ASP A 9 36.69 -5.18 12.06
C ASP A 9 35.27 -4.62 12.14
N THR A 10 34.91 -3.94 13.24
CA THR A 10 33.59 -3.33 13.40
C THR A 10 33.40 -2.13 12.46
N LEU A 11 34.46 -1.33 12.27
CA LEU A 11 34.46 -0.13 11.45
C LEU A 11 34.30 -0.45 9.95
N PHE A 12 34.93 -1.53 9.48
CA PHE A 12 34.89 -1.95 8.07
C PHE A 12 33.84 -3.03 7.76
N ALA A 13 33.21 -3.65 8.77
CA ALA A 13 32.17 -4.69 8.59
C ALA A 13 31.02 -4.32 7.64
N PRO A 14 30.54 -3.05 7.57
CA PRO A 14 29.45 -2.68 6.67
C PRO A 14 29.82 -2.61 5.18
N TYR A 15 31.11 -2.68 4.83
CA TYR A 15 31.63 -2.43 3.48
C TYR A 15 32.18 -3.72 2.84
N PRO A 16 32.04 -3.89 1.51
CA PRO A 16 32.53 -5.06 0.79
C PRO A 16 34.05 -5.05 0.73
N ASP A 17 34.61 -6.25 0.67
CA ASP A 17 36.04 -6.47 0.65
C ASP A 17 36.63 -6.04 -0.71
N SER A 18 37.12 -4.79 -0.79
CA SER A 18 37.80 -4.24 -1.96
C SER A 18 39.32 -4.17 -1.75
N PRO A 19 40.13 -4.23 -2.82
CA PRO A 19 41.59 -4.12 -2.70
C PRO A 19 42.04 -2.82 -2.01
N ARG A 20 41.36 -1.71 -2.32
CA ARG A 20 41.66 -0.40 -1.73
C ARG A 20 41.22 -0.31 -0.26
N LEU A 21 40.09 -0.92 0.11
CA LEU A 21 39.66 -0.98 1.52
C LEU A 21 40.62 -1.82 2.37
N ARG A 22 41.18 -2.91 1.82
CA ARG A 22 42.21 -3.70 2.51
C ARG A 22 43.50 -2.91 2.74
N GLU A 23 43.91 -2.11 1.75
CA GLU A 23 45.04 -1.20 1.89
C GLU A 23 44.77 -0.11 2.92
N ALA A 24 43.63 0.57 2.83
CA ALA A 24 43.23 1.62 3.77
C ALA A 24 43.07 1.08 5.20
N ARG A 25 42.57 -0.14 5.37
CA ARG A 25 42.52 -0.81 6.67
C ARG A 25 43.92 -1.06 7.24
N ALA A 26 44.89 -1.43 6.40
CA ALA A 26 46.28 -1.64 6.83
C ALA A 26 46.98 -0.31 7.15
N GLU A 27 46.73 0.74 6.36
CA GLU A 27 47.23 2.10 6.60
C GLU A 27 46.67 2.68 7.90
N LEU A 28 45.35 2.60 8.11
CA LEU A 28 44.70 3.09 9.32
C LEU A 28 45.15 2.31 10.57
N ARG A 29 45.34 0.99 10.44
CA ARG A 29 45.92 0.16 11.50
C ARG A 29 47.30 0.67 11.92
N ALA A 30 48.19 0.91 10.96
CA ALA A 30 49.55 1.38 11.26
C ALA A 30 49.52 2.75 11.97
N LEU A 31 48.69 3.68 11.51
CA LEU A 31 48.52 5.00 12.14
C LEU A 31 48.00 4.89 13.58
N MET A 32 47.04 4.00 13.82
CA MET A 32 46.50 3.77 15.17
C MET A 32 47.52 3.10 16.10
N GLU A 33 48.33 2.16 15.60
CA GLU A 33 49.39 1.48 16.35
C GLU A 33 50.52 2.47 16.72
N ASP A 34 50.90 3.34 15.79
CA ASP A 34 51.91 4.39 16.03
C ASP A 34 51.44 5.39 17.11
N GLN A 35 50.17 5.82 17.06
CA GLN A 35 49.60 6.71 18.08
C GLN A 35 49.43 6.03 19.44
N GLN A 36 49.06 4.75 19.45
CA GLN A 36 49.01 3.97 20.69
C GLN A 36 50.40 3.92 21.34
N GLN A 37 51.45 3.65 20.56
CA GLN A 37 52.82 3.60 21.07
C GLN A 37 53.27 4.96 21.61
N ALA A 38 52.99 6.06 20.91
CA ALA A 38 53.31 7.41 21.37
C ALA A 38 52.64 7.75 22.73
N LEU A 39 51.39 7.34 22.93
CA LEU A 39 50.68 7.54 24.20
C LEU A 39 51.22 6.67 25.33
N MET A 40 51.66 5.44 25.02
CA MET A 40 52.33 4.59 26.01
C MET A 40 53.69 5.16 26.43
N ASP A 41 54.46 5.71 25.48
CA ASP A 41 55.73 6.39 25.75
C ASP A 41 55.52 7.67 26.57
N ALA A 42 54.37 8.33 26.43
CA ALA A 42 53.93 9.46 27.25
C ALA A 42 53.44 9.04 28.67
N GLY A 43 53.54 7.76 29.04
CA GLY A 43 53.23 7.24 30.37
C GLY A 43 51.76 6.87 30.58
N ARG A 44 50.96 6.71 29.52
CA ARG A 44 49.59 6.17 29.62
C ARG A 44 49.61 4.64 29.71
N THR A 45 48.63 4.11 30.44
CA THR A 45 48.39 2.65 30.44
C THR A 45 47.84 2.21 29.09
N GLU A 46 48.11 0.97 28.69
CA GLU A 46 47.69 0.41 27.39
C GLU A 46 46.18 0.59 27.14
N SER A 47 45.33 0.32 28.14
CA SER A 47 43.88 0.48 28.03
C SER A 47 43.43 1.94 27.85
N GLN A 48 44.17 2.90 28.42
CA GLN A 48 43.89 4.32 28.23
C GLN A 48 44.37 4.83 26.87
N ALA A 49 45.53 4.36 26.42
CA ALA A 49 46.07 4.70 25.10
C ALA A 49 45.12 4.24 23.99
N VAL A 50 44.66 2.98 24.05
CA VAL A 50 43.72 2.42 23.07
C VAL A 50 42.39 3.19 23.04
N GLY A 51 41.82 3.50 24.22
CA GLY A 51 40.57 4.25 24.30
C GLY A 51 40.68 5.69 23.75
N ALA A 52 41.83 6.33 23.95
CA ALA A 52 42.10 7.67 23.40
C ALA A 52 42.26 7.64 21.87
N VAL A 53 42.99 6.66 21.33
CA VAL A 53 43.14 6.47 19.88
C VAL A 53 41.78 6.24 19.21
N ILE A 54 40.93 5.37 19.75
CA ILE A 54 39.59 5.13 19.19
C ILE A 54 38.73 6.41 19.16
N ALA A 55 38.83 7.25 20.19
CA ALA A 55 38.08 8.51 20.25
C ALA A 55 38.59 9.58 19.29
N GLU A 56 39.89 9.58 18.97
CA GLU A 56 40.53 10.54 18.07
C GLU A 56 40.27 10.23 16.58
N PHE A 57 40.31 8.96 16.20
CA PHE A 57 40.11 8.54 14.81
C PHE A 57 38.64 8.48 14.38
N GLY A 58 37.69 8.46 15.33
CA GLY A 58 36.28 8.65 15.06
C GLY A 58 35.70 7.67 14.03
N SER A 59 34.77 8.16 13.21
CA SER A 59 34.11 7.36 12.16
C SER A 59 34.94 7.29 10.87
N LEU A 60 34.74 6.25 10.07
CA LEU A 60 35.48 6.03 8.81
C LEU A 60 35.29 7.20 7.82
N ASP A 61 34.18 7.92 7.91
CA ASP A 61 33.84 9.08 7.07
C ASP A 61 34.77 10.28 7.34
N GLU A 62 35.30 10.41 8.56
CA GLU A 62 36.21 11.52 8.92
C GLU A 62 37.61 11.33 8.35
N VAL A 63 38.08 10.08 8.29
CA VAL A 63 39.41 9.69 7.76
C VAL A 63 39.39 9.30 6.27
N ALA A 64 38.21 9.17 5.69
CA ALA A 64 37.99 8.77 4.30
C ALA A 64 38.73 9.63 3.27
N ALA A 65 38.70 10.95 3.47
CA ALA A 65 39.29 11.93 2.56
C ALA A 65 40.82 11.88 2.59
N GLU A 66 41.41 11.63 3.76
CA GLU A 66 42.86 11.53 3.93
C GLU A 66 43.41 10.21 3.39
N LEU A 67 42.65 9.12 3.53
CA LEU A 67 42.99 7.79 3.01
C LEU A 67 42.63 7.61 1.52
N GLY A 68 41.98 8.60 0.89
CA GLY A 68 41.59 8.55 -0.51
C GLY A 68 40.58 7.44 -0.84
N ILE A 69 39.73 7.08 0.12
CA ILE A 69 38.70 6.02 -0.01
C ILE A 69 37.28 6.56 -0.18
N THR A 70 37.13 7.87 -0.39
CA THR A 70 35.82 8.52 -0.56
C THR A 70 35.01 7.89 -1.69
N ALA A 71 35.64 7.53 -2.80
CA ALA A 71 34.98 6.88 -3.94
C ALA A 71 34.49 5.46 -3.63
N GLU A 72 35.21 4.68 -2.79
CA GLU A 72 34.73 3.36 -2.37
C GLU A 72 33.63 3.43 -1.30
N LEU A 73 33.66 4.45 -0.44
CA LEU A 73 32.60 4.70 0.55
C LEU A 73 31.32 5.20 -0.13
N ASP A 74 31.45 6.14 -1.08
CA ASP A 74 30.36 6.65 -1.91
C ASP A 74 29.81 5.58 -2.87
N GLY A 75 30.71 4.77 -3.45
CA GLY A 75 30.37 3.64 -4.30
C GLY A 75 29.70 2.47 -3.55
N THR A 76 29.80 2.44 -2.22
CA THR A 76 29.21 1.40 -1.37
C THR A 76 28.15 1.90 -0.37
N ALA A 77 27.78 3.18 -0.42
CA ALA A 77 26.46 3.60 0.05
C ALA A 77 25.32 2.90 -0.73
N ALA A 78 25.65 2.15 -1.79
CA ALA A 78 24.76 1.23 -2.51
C ALA A 78 24.61 -0.17 -1.86
N GLY A 79 25.37 -0.50 -0.81
CA GLY A 79 25.45 -1.87 -0.27
C GLY A 79 24.74 -2.13 1.07
N THR A 80 24.74 -1.18 2.02
CA THR A 80 24.18 -1.43 3.37
C THR A 80 23.66 -0.19 4.10
N ALA A 81 23.43 0.94 3.42
CA ALA A 81 22.61 2.01 3.97
C ALA A 81 21.13 1.54 4.01
N PRO A 82 20.30 1.98 4.99
CA PRO A 82 18.86 1.90 4.81
C PRO A 82 18.57 2.58 3.49
N THR A 83 18.08 1.81 2.53
CA THR A 83 17.88 2.12 1.11
C THR A 83 17.77 3.62 0.90
N ALA A 84 18.87 4.27 0.49
CA ALA A 84 18.78 5.63 -0.03
C ALA A 84 17.73 5.55 -1.14
N PRO A 85 16.62 6.32 -1.08
CA PRO A 85 15.49 6.10 -1.96
C PRO A 85 15.99 6.23 -3.39
N THR A 86 15.95 5.12 -4.13
CA THR A 86 16.30 5.08 -5.55
C THR A 86 15.55 6.22 -6.21
N MET A 87 16.27 7.23 -6.70
CA MET A 87 15.60 8.34 -7.38
C MET A 87 14.90 7.76 -8.60
N LEU A 88 13.57 7.94 -8.65
CA LEU A 88 12.79 7.44 -9.78
C LEU A 88 13.18 8.26 -11.01
N SER A 89 13.77 7.59 -12.00
CA SER A 89 14.06 8.18 -13.30
C SER A 89 12.75 8.48 -14.04
N THR A 90 12.80 9.47 -14.93
CA THR A 90 11.67 9.81 -15.81
C THR A 90 11.29 8.63 -16.69
N GLU A 91 12.26 7.86 -17.17
CA GLU A 91 12.05 6.68 -18.02
C GLU A 91 11.28 5.58 -17.28
N ARG A 92 11.64 5.29 -16.02
CA ARG A 92 10.95 4.27 -15.21
C ARG A 92 9.53 4.71 -14.81
N ALA A 93 9.32 6.01 -14.59
CA ALA A 93 7.99 6.57 -14.37
C ALA A 93 7.08 6.43 -15.60
N GLU A 94 7.60 6.69 -16.81
CA GLU A 94 6.86 6.49 -18.06
C GLU A 94 6.54 5.01 -18.30
N GLU A 95 7.49 4.11 -18.02
CA GLU A 95 7.29 2.67 -18.12
C GLU A 95 6.17 2.18 -17.18
N TYR A 96 6.16 2.65 -15.94
CA TYR A 96 5.09 2.39 -14.98
C TYR A 96 3.73 2.89 -15.46
N VAL A 97 3.64 4.14 -15.94
CA VAL A 97 2.38 4.71 -16.46
C VAL A 97 1.84 3.88 -17.61
N GLU A 98 2.69 3.42 -18.52
CA GLU A 98 2.29 2.57 -19.63
C GLU A 98 1.89 1.16 -19.16
N ALA A 99 2.56 0.60 -18.15
CA ALA A 99 2.16 -0.66 -17.52
C ALA A 99 0.75 -0.56 -16.90
N VAL A 100 0.49 0.47 -16.10
CA VAL A 100 -0.83 0.77 -15.51
C VAL A 100 -1.88 0.96 -16.62
N ARG A 101 -1.55 1.73 -17.66
CA ARG A 101 -2.45 1.98 -18.79
C ARG A 101 -2.80 0.70 -19.56
N ARG A 102 -1.87 -0.24 -19.73
CA ARG A 102 -2.14 -1.55 -20.35
C ARG A 102 -2.96 -2.46 -19.44
N GLY A 103 -2.75 -2.38 -18.12
CA GLY A 103 -3.48 -3.14 -17.11
C GLY A 103 -4.90 -2.64 -16.83
N ARG A 104 -5.21 -1.38 -17.18
CA ARG A 104 -6.46 -0.70 -16.78
C ARG A 104 -7.78 -1.39 -17.11
N TRP A 105 -7.79 -2.25 -18.12
CA TRP A 105 -9.03 -2.94 -18.54
C TRP A 105 -9.36 -4.12 -17.63
N ILE A 106 -8.37 -4.71 -16.96
CA ILE A 106 -8.58 -5.87 -16.10
C ILE A 106 -9.48 -5.55 -14.91
N PRO A 107 -9.22 -4.52 -14.07
CA PRO A 107 -10.08 -4.23 -12.93
C PRO A 107 -11.43 -3.70 -13.42
N ALA A 108 -11.44 -2.93 -14.51
CA ALA A 108 -12.65 -2.42 -15.14
C ALA A 108 -13.57 -3.53 -15.69
N VAL A 109 -13.07 -4.74 -15.95
CA VAL A 109 -13.89 -5.90 -16.34
C VAL A 109 -14.20 -6.79 -15.15
N ALA A 110 -13.20 -7.11 -14.32
CA ALA A 110 -13.35 -8.04 -13.21
C ALA A 110 -14.37 -7.57 -12.15
N ILE A 111 -14.32 -6.29 -11.77
CA ILE A 111 -15.19 -5.76 -10.71
C ILE A 111 -16.66 -5.73 -11.14
N PRO A 112 -17.03 -5.20 -12.33
CA PRO A 112 -18.39 -5.35 -12.86
C PRO A 112 -18.82 -6.80 -13.03
N LEU A 113 -17.91 -7.72 -13.36
CA LEU A 113 -18.22 -9.15 -13.49
C LEU A 113 -18.72 -9.76 -12.19
N PHE A 114 -18.19 -9.33 -11.03
CA PHE A 114 -18.69 -9.74 -9.72
C PHE A 114 -20.13 -9.29 -9.50
N VAL A 115 -20.47 -8.07 -9.88
CA VAL A 115 -21.85 -7.56 -9.79
C VAL A 115 -22.78 -8.33 -10.74
N LEU A 116 -22.32 -8.59 -11.97
CA LEU A 116 -23.08 -9.34 -12.98
C LEU A 116 -23.17 -10.84 -12.67
N SER A 117 -22.33 -11.37 -11.78
CA SER A 117 -22.30 -12.80 -11.43
C SER A 117 -23.64 -13.29 -10.87
N ALA A 118 -24.43 -12.41 -10.25
CA ALA A 118 -25.74 -12.74 -9.72
C ALA A 118 -26.83 -12.86 -10.82
N LEU A 119 -26.62 -12.30 -12.01
CA LEU A 119 -27.63 -12.25 -13.08
C LEU A 119 -28.09 -13.64 -13.54
N PRO A 120 -27.23 -14.63 -13.84
CA PRO A 120 -27.69 -15.93 -14.31
C PRO A 120 -28.62 -16.61 -13.30
N LEU A 121 -28.30 -16.52 -12.01
CA LEU A 121 -29.13 -17.07 -10.94
C LEU A 121 -30.47 -16.34 -10.85
N LEU A 122 -30.46 -15.01 -10.79
CA LEU A 122 -31.67 -14.21 -10.65
C LEU A 122 -32.61 -14.35 -11.85
N LEU A 123 -32.06 -14.40 -13.07
CA LEU A 123 -32.84 -14.60 -14.29
C LEU A 123 -33.44 -15.99 -14.34
N LEU A 124 -32.71 -17.04 -13.94
CA LEU A 124 -33.25 -18.40 -13.88
C LEU A 124 -34.37 -18.53 -12.84
N ILE A 125 -34.27 -17.83 -11.71
CA ILE A 125 -35.37 -17.73 -10.72
C ILE A 125 -36.56 -16.97 -11.32
N ALA A 126 -36.32 -15.83 -11.97
CA ALA A 126 -37.38 -15.01 -12.55
C ALA A 126 -38.16 -15.73 -13.67
N VAL A 127 -37.48 -16.56 -14.46
CA VAL A 127 -38.09 -17.40 -15.51
C VAL A 127 -38.72 -18.67 -14.92
N GLY A 128 -38.14 -19.21 -13.84
CA GLY A 128 -38.58 -20.45 -13.19
C GLY A 128 -39.90 -20.34 -12.41
N GLY A 129 -40.36 -19.12 -12.09
CA GLY A 129 -41.60 -18.90 -11.35
C GLY A 129 -41.44 -19.17 -9.84
N GLU A 130 -42.57 -19.31 -9.13
CA GLU A 130 -42.59 -19.47 -7.66
C GLU A 130 -41.89 -20.76 -7.18
N GLU A 131 -41.90 -21.81 -8.02
CA GLU A 131 -41.17 -23.06 -7.75
C GLU A 131 -40.07 -23.29 -8.81
N PRO A 132 -38.91 -22.61 -8.68
CA PRO A 132 -37.81 -22.81 -9.59
C PRO A 132 -37.27 -24.23 -9.48
N SER A 133 -37.14 -24.91 -10.63
CA SER A 133 -36.60 -26.27 -10.68
C SER A 133 -35.19 -26.36 -10.06
N GLY A 134 -34.92 -27.44 -9.32
CA GLY A 134 -33.63 -27.61 -8.63
C GLY A 134 -32.40 -27.58 -9.54
N TRP A 135 -32.54 -28.03 -10.80
CA TRP A 135 -31.45 -27.94 -11.78
C TRP A 135 -31.20 -26.50 -12.24
N ALA A 136 -32.24 -25.65 -12.34
CA ALA A 136 -32.08 -24.24 -12.71
C ALA A 136 -31.35 -23.46 -11.61
N LEU A 137 -31.69 -23.73 -10.33
CA LEU A 137 -30.94 -23.19 -9.19
C LEU A 137 -29.48 -23.65 -9.20
N GLY A 138 -29.24 -24.95 -9.43
CA GLY A 138 -27.90 -25.51 -9.54
C GLY A 138 -27.08 -24.91 -10.68
N ALA A 139 -27.68 -24.73 -11.86
CA ALA A 139 -27.04 -24.10 -13.02
C ALA A 139 -26.73 -22.62 -12.77
N GLY A 140 -27.68 -21.87 -12.18
CA GLY A 140 -27.50 -20.47 -11.83
C GLY A 140 -26.38 -20.25 -10.81
N LEU A 141 -26.35 -21.07 -9.75
CA LEU A 141 -25.29 -21.03 -8.74
C LEU A 141 -23.93 -21.40 -9.33
N THR A 142 -23.89 -22.42 -10.19
CA THR A 142 -22.64 -22.82 -10.88
C THR A 142 -22.12 -21.69 -11.78
N ALA A 143 -23.00 -21.05 -12.56
CA ALA A 143 -22.64 -19.93 -13.41
C ALA A 143 -22.11 -18.73 -12.60
N LEU A 144 -22.76 -18.41 -11.48
CA LEU A 144 -22.32 -17.38 -10.54
C LEU A 144 -20.90 -17.66 -10.05
N LEU A 145 -20.64 -18.87 -9.55
CA LEU A 145 -19.31 -19.25 -9.04
C LEU A 145 -18.23 -19.21 -10.13
N VAL A 146 -18.56 -19.62 -11.37
CA VAL A 146 -17.64 -19.54 -12.50
C VAL A 146 -17.32 -18.08 -12.85
N LEU A 147 -18.31 -17.20 -12.90
CA LEU A 147 -18.11 -15.76 -13.18
C LEU A 147 -17.24 -15.10 -12.09
N VAL A 148 -17.47 -15.43 -10.83
CA VAL A 148 -16.62 -14.99 -9.71
C VAL A 148 -15.21 -15.52 -9.85
N ALA A 149 -15.03 -16.82 -10.12
CA ALA A 149 -13.70 -17.41 -10.28
C ALA A 149 -12.91 -16.76 -11.43
N VAL A 150 -13.58 -16.45 -12.55
CA VAL A 150 -12.98 -15.71 -13.68
C VAL A 150 -12.58 -14.30 -13.26
N GLY A 151 -13.44 -13.57 -12.54
CA GLY A 151 -13.12 -12.23 -12.04
C GLY A 151 -11.91 -12.22 -11.10
N VAL A 152 -11.84 -13.17 -10.17
CA VAL A 152 -10.70 -13.32 -9.26
C VAL A 152 -9.43 -13.68 -10.04
N MET A 153 -9.51 -14.64 -10.97
CA MET A 153 -8.36 -15.04 -11.81
C MET A 153 -7.80 -13.84 -12.58
N LEU A 154 -8.67 -13.02 -13.17
CA LEU A 154 -8.27 -11.80 -13.87
C LEU A 154 -7.48 -10.85 -12.94
N LEU A 155 -7.96 -10.62 -11.72
CA LEU A 155 -7.29 -9.74 -10.75
C LEU A 155 -5.94 -10.32 -10.27
N VAL A 156 -5.88 -11.63 -10.01
CA VAL A 156 -4.63 -12.29 -9.59
C VAL A 156 -3.56 -12.18 -10.68
N LEU A 157 -3.93 -12.43 -11.94
CA LEU A 157 -3.01 -12.28 -13.08
C LEU A 157 -2.56 -10.83 -13.32
N GLN A 158 -3.37 -9.85 -12.89
CA GLN A 158 -2.96 -8.45 -12.94
C GLN A 158 -1.98 -8.13 -11.81
N GLY A 159 -2.27 -8.56 -10.59
CA GLY A 159 -1.39 -8.35 -9.43
C GLY A 159 0.01 -8.89 -9.69
N SER A 160 0.11 -10.12 -10.22
CA SER A 160 1.42 -10.73 -10.54
C SER A 160 2.21 -9.98 -11.62
N ARG A 161 1.55 -9.18 -12.46
CA ARG A 161 2.23 -8.34 -13.48
C ARG A 161 2.72 -7.01 -12.92
N MET A 162 2.15 -6.57 -11.81
CA MET A 162 2.55 -5.33 -11.14
C MET A 162 3.63 -5.55 -10.07
N GLU A 163 3.98 -6.81 -9.74
CA GLU A 163 5.08 -7.13 -8.82
C GLU A 163 6.41 -6.46 -9.20
N GLU A 164 6.68 -6.26 -10.50
CA GLU A 164 7.88 -5.54 -10.98
C GLU A 164 7.93 -4.06 -10.56
N PHE A 165 6.78 -3.47 -10.25
CA PHE A 165 6.59 -2.07 -9.86
C PHE A 165 6.15 -1.91 -8.40
N GLU A 166 6.27 -2.96 -7.58
CA GLU A 166 5.93 -2.93 -6.15
C GLU A 166 6.76 -1.86 -5.40
N ASP A 167 7.96 -1.53 -5.88
CA ASP A 167 8.76 -0.40 -5.39
C ASP A 167 8.06 0.96 -5.53
N ILE A 168 7.27 1.15 -6.57
CA ILE A 168 6.52 2.39 -6.83
C ILE A 168 5.21 2.38 -6.03
N ASP A 169 4.50 1.25 -6.00
CA ASP A 169 3.24 1.12 -5.27
C ASP A 169 3.45 1.22 -3.75
N GLU A 170 4.54 0.68 -3.19
CA GLU A 170 4.91 0.80 -1.77
C GLU A 170 5.60 2.13 -1.41
N ALA A 171 5.64 3.10 -2.32
CA ALA A 171 6.30 4.39 -2.11
C ALA A 171 7.79 4.29 -1.68
N ARG A 172 8.52 3.23 -2.07
CA ARG A 172 9.94 3.00 -1.73
C ARG A 172 10.91 3.82 -2.60
N PHE A 173 10.55 5.05 -2.97
CA PHE A 173 11.36 5.94 -3.80
C PHE A 173 11.26 7.39 -3.34
N SER A 174 12.04 8.30 -3.96
CA SER A 174 11.88 9.74 -3.75
C SER A 174 11.51 10.38 -5.08
N PRO A 175 10.32 10.99 -5.22
CA PRO A 175 9.89 11.56 -6.48
C PRO A 175 10.79 12.75 -6.84
N THR A 176 11.33 12.73 -8.06
CA THR A 176 12.05 13.89 -8.61
C THR A 176 11.07 14.98 -9.04
N PRO A 177 11.50 16.26 -9.14
CA PRO A 177 10.63 17.34 -9.63
C PRO A 177 10.01 17.04 -11.01
N ALA A 178 10.76 16.38 -11.90
CA ALA A 178 10.29 15.96 -13.22
C ALA A 178 9.17 14.91 -13.14
N VAL A 179 9.32 13.88 -12.29
CA VAL A 179 8.28 12.86 -12.07
C VAL A 179 6.99 13.49 -11.52
N ARG A 180 7.11 14.45 -10.59
CA ARG A 180 5.94 15.20 -10.08
C ARG A 180 5.24 16.01 -11.16
N GLU A 181 5.99 16.55 -12.12
CA GLU A 181 5.41 17.27 -13.26
C GLU A 181 4.66 16.31 -14.19
N ILE A 182 5.26 15.17 -14.55
CA ILE A 182 4.61 14.11 -15.33
C ILE A 182 3.29 13.66 -14.68
N ALA A 183 3.29 13.39 -13.37
CA ALA A 183 2.10 12.95 -12.66
C ALA A 183 0.98 14.03 -12.66
N ARG A 184 1.35 15.30 -12.50
CA ARG A 184 0.39 16.43 -12.53
C ARG A 184 -0.19 16.64 -13.92
N ASP A 185 0.64 16.54 -14.95
CA ASP A 185 0.20 16.70 -16.33
C ASP A 185 -0.70 15.53 -16.77
N LEU A 186 -0.39 14.30 -16.37
CA LEU A 186 -1.25 13.13 -16.57
C LEU A 186 -2.65 13.34 -15.97
N ARG A 187 -2.74 13.83 -14.73
CA ARG A 187 -4.02 14.18 -14.08
C ARG A 187 -4.74 15.30 -14.81
N ARG A 188 -4.04 16.34 -15.25
CA ARG A 188 -4.64 17.49 -15.95
C ARG A 188 -5.23 17.08 -17.29
N GLU A 189 -4.51 16.28 -18.06
CA GLU A 189 -4.95 15.78 -19.36
C GLU A 189 -6.25 14.96 -19.24
N HIS A 190 -6.31 14.06 -18.26
CA HIS A 190 -7.45 13.15 -18.11
C HIS A 190 -8.55 13.66 -17.17
N ARG A 191 -8.39 14.85 -16.58
CA ARG A 191 -9.35 15.41 -15.60
C ARG A 191 -10.77 15.48 -16.15
N ARG A 192 -10.92 15.95 -17.39
CA ARG A 192 -12.25 16.15 -18.01
C ARG A 192 -12.94 14.82 -18.28
N GLU A 193 -12.23 13.85 -18.87
CA GLU A 193 -12.77 12.52 -19.13
C GLU A 193 -13.19 11.84 -17.82
N ARG A 194 -12.32 11.91 -16.78
CA ARG A 194 -12.62 11.38 -15.45
C ARG A 194 -13.84 12.04 -14.82
N THR A 195 -13.91 13.37 -14.80
CA THR A 195 -15.08 14.07 -14.22
C THR A 195 -16.38 13.69 -14.92
N LEU A 196 -16.36 13.54 -16.25
CA LEU A 196 -17.53 13.10 -17.00
C LEU A 196 -17.88 11.63 -16.71
N ALA A 197 -16.87 10.75 -16.63
CA ALA A 197 -17.06 9.33 -16.28
C ALA A 197 -17.62 9.15 -14.87
N THR A 198 -17.07 9.85 -13.87
CA THR A 198 -17.56 9.85 -12.49
C THR A 198 -19.00 10.37 -12.42
N GLY A 199 -19.29 11.51 -13.09
CA GLY A 199 -20.65 12.04 -13.15
C GLY A 199 -21.64 11.08 -13.82
N ALA A 200 -21.23 10.44 -14.92
CA ALA A 200 -22.05 9.44 -15.60
C ALA A 200 -22.31 8.21 -14.73
N ALA A 201 -21.30 7.70 -14.01
CA ALA A 201 -21.46 6.57 -13.09
C ALA A 201 -22.43 6.88 -11.95
N ILE A 202 -22.25 8.03 -11.29
CA ILE A 202 -23.14 8.50 -10.21
C ILE A 202 -24.57 8.65 -10.72
N MET A 203 -24.77 9.27 -11.88
CA MET A 203 -26.09 9.39 -12.50
C MET A 203 -26.71 8.01 -12.73
N LEU A 204 -25.94 7.05 -13.25
CA LEU A 204 -26.41 5.69 -13.50
C LEU A 204 -26.83 4.97 -12.21
N TRP A 205 -26.09 5.15 -11.11
CA TRP A 205 -26.43 4.55 -9.81
C TRP A 205 -27.66 5.18 -9.16
N ILE A 206 -27.84 6.50 -9.29
CA ILE A 206 -29.07 7.17 -8.85
C ILE A 206 -30.27 6.64 -9.64
N LEU A 207 -30.13 6.53 -10.97
CA LEU A 207 -31.19 6.00 -11.83
C LEU A 207 -31.37 4.48 -11.71
N ALA A 208 -30.42 3.75 -11.12
CA ALA A 208 -30.50 2.30 -10.96
C ALA A 208 -31.66 1.87 -10.05
N ALA A 209 -32.27 2.76 -9.25
CA ALA A 209 -33.49 2.43 -8.51
C ALA A 209 -34.74 2.35 -9.42
N VAL A 210 -34.73 3.03 -10.57
CA VAL A 210 -35.89 3.18 -11.45
C VAL A 210 -36.40 1.83 -11.99
N PRO A 211 -35.56 0.90 -12.49
CA PRO A 211 -36.06 -0.37 -13.01
C PRO A 211 -36.81 -1.23 -11.97
N VAL A 212 -36.34 -1.25 -10.71
CA VAL A 212 -37.01 -1.99 -9.63
C VAL A 212 -38.33 -1.34 -9.24
N ILE A 213 -38.35 -0.01 -9.09
CA ILE A 213 -39.57 0.72 -8.76
C ILE A 213 -40.60 0.54 -9.87
N LEU A 214 -40.18 0.68 -11.13
CA LEU A 214 -41.05 0.55 -12.28
C LEU A 214 -41.65 -0.85 -12.36
N MET A 215 -40.84 -1.90 -12.22
CA MET A 215 -41.34 -3.28 -12.23
C MET A 215 -42.22 -3.59 -11.02
N GLY A 216 -41.92 -3.02 -9.85
CA GLY A 216 -42.75 -3.19 -8.65
C GLY A 216 -44.12 -2.52 -8.73
N VAL A 217 -44.25 -1.40 -9.46
CA VAL A 217 -45.52 -0.67 -9.61
C VAL A 217 -46.34 -1.16 -10.81
N LEU A 218 -45.69 -1.60 -11.88
CA LEU A 218 -46.36 -2.05 -13.11
C LEU A 218 -46.89 -3.48 -13.05
N THR A 219 -46.55 -4.25 -12.01
CA THR A 219 -46.88 -5.68 -11.93
C THR A 219 -47.65 -6.03 -10.68
N ASP A 220 -48.46 -7.09 -10.78
CA ASP A 220 -49.34 -7.50 -9.69
C ASP A 220 -48.58 -8.01 -8.47
N SER A 221 -49.20 -7.83 -7.29
CA SER A 221 -48.72 -8.36 -6.02
C SER A 221 -48.59 -9.88 -6.07
N GLY A 222 -47.35 -10.39 -6.02
CA GLY A 222 -47.04 -11.83 -6.15
C GLY A 222 -46.26 -12.19 -7.41
N SER A 223 -46.17 -11.31 -8.41
CA SER A 223 -45.36 -11.59 -9.59
C SER A 223 -43.86 -11.52 -9.26
N LEU A 224 -43.07 -12.39 -9.89
CA LEU A 224 -41.60 -12.34 -9.84
C LEU A 224 -40.99 -11.33 -10.81
N ALA A 225 -41.81 -10.53 -11.50
CA ALA A 225 -41.34 -9.53 -12.43
C ALA A 225 -40.40 -8.46 -11.83
N PRO A 226 -40.51 -8.07 -10.54
CA PRO A 226 -39.52 -7.22 -9.89
C PRO A 226 -38.08 -7.75 -9.96
N LEU A 227 -37.87 -9.07 -10.11
CA LEU A 227 -36.54 -9.65 -10.30
C LEU A 227 -35.88 -9.22 -11.62
N TYR A 228 -36.65 -9.01 -12.70
CA TYR A 228 -36.10 -8.42 -13.92
C TYR A 228 -35.66 -6.97 -13.70
N GLY A 229 -36.42 -6.25 -12.86
CA GLY A 229 -36.03 -4.93 -12.36
C GLY A 229 -34.67 -4.99 -11.67
N VAL A 230 -34.50 -5.89 -10.68
CA VAL A 230 -33.23 -6.09 -9.96
C VAL A 230 -32.09 -6.46 -10.92
N CYS A 231 -32.34 -7.31 -11.91
CA CYS A 231 -31.33 -7.64 -12.92
C CYS A 231 -30.89 -6.40 -13.72
N ALA A 232 -31.84 -5.55 -14.12
CA ALA A 232 -31.54 -4.29 -14.80
C ALA A 232 -30.76 -3.31 -13.89
N THR A 233 -31.06 -3.26 -12.58
CA THR A 233 -30.29 -2.40 -11.65
C THR A 233 -28.85 -2.87 -11.53
N LEU A 234 -28.62 -4.18 -11.38
CA LEU A 234 -27.28 -4.75 -11.31
C LEU A 234 -26.49 -4.48 -12.60
N ALA A 235 -27.14 -4.59 -13.76
CA ALA A 235 -26.52 -4.25 -15.04
C ALA A 235 -26.15 -2.75 -15.13
N MET A 236 -27.01 -1.85 -14.66
CA MET A 236 -26.71 -0.42 -14.57
C MET A 236 -25.57 -0.12 -13.59
N VAL A 237 -25.54 -0.78 -12.42
CA VAL A 237 -24.46 -0.63 -11.45
C VAL A 237 -23.13 -1.10 -12.04
N ALA A 238 -23.12 -2.28 -12.67
CA ALA A 238 -21.96 -2.84 -13.35
C ALA A 238 -21.46 -1.93 -14.48
N LEU A 239 -22.35 -1.34 -15.27
CA LEU A 239 -22.00 -0.37 -16.31
C LEU A 239 -21.38 0.90 -15.71
N GLY A 240 -21.93 1.40 -14.61
CA GLY A 240 -21.37 2.54 -13.89
C GLY A 240 -19.96 2.26 -13.37
N LEU A 241 -19.74 1.08 -12.78
CA LEU A 241 -18.43 0.63 -12.33
C LEU A 241 -17.44 0.50 -13.49
N TRP A 242 -17.86 -0.08 -14.62
CA TRP A 242 -17.01 -0.20 -15.81
C TRP A 242 -16.56 1.15 -16.37
N ILE A 243 -17.47 2.14 -16.43
CA ILE A 243 -17.15 3.51 -16.84
C ILE A 243 -16.17 4.15 -15.86
N LEU A 244 -16.45 4.05 -14.56
CA LEU A 244 -15.65 4.67 -13.51
C LEU A 244 -14.23 4.09 -13.47
N LEU A 245 -14.10 2.77 -13.34
CA LEU A 245 -12.81 2.09 -13.21
C LEU A 245 -11.94 2.23 -14.45
N ARG A 246 -12.54 2.25 -15.65
CA ARG A 246 -11.78 2.51 -16.89
C ARG A 246 -11.12 3.88 -16.87
N SER A 247 -11.76 4.88 -16.26
CA SER A 247 -11.25 6.26 -16.19
C SER A 247 -10.31 6.50 -15.01
N ALA A 248 -10.31 5.62 -14.01
CA ALA A 248 -9.57 5.79 -12.76
C ALA A 248 -8.04 5.62 -12.90
N TRP A 249 -7.58 4.88 -13.90
CA TRP A 249 -6.16 4.51 -14.08
C TRP A 249 -5.18 5.69 -14.01
N SER A 250 -5.54 6.85 -14.57
CA SER A 250 -4.66 8.03 -14.59
C SER A 250 -4.50 8.65 -13.21
N ASP A 251 -5.55 8.52 -12.36
CA ASP A 251 -5.50 9.00 -10.98
C ASP A 251 -4.69 8.03 -10.12
N THR A 252 -4.90 6.72 -10.29
CA THR A 252 -4.11 5.67 -9.61
C THR A 252 -2.63 5.81 -9.93
N ALA A 253 -2.26 5.93 -11.21
CA ALA A 253 -0.87 6.09 -11.62
C ALA A 253 -0.25 7.39 -11.06
N ALA A 254 -1.00 8.50 -11.08
CA ALA A 254 -0.51 9.78 -10.58
C ALA A 254 -0.40 9.80 -9.04
N ALA A 255 -1.34 9.18 -8.33
CA ALA A 255 -1.31 9.05 -6.87
C ALA A 255 -0.09 8.24 -6.43
N ALA A 256 0.17 7.09 -7.07
CA ALA A 256 1.36 6.28 -6.82
C ALA A 256 2.66 7.05 -7.09
N LEU A 257 2.77 7.76 -8.22
CA LEU A 257 3.95 8.57 -8.54
C LEU A 257 4.16 9.77 -7.58
N LEU A 258 3.07 10.33 -7.06
CA LEU A 258 3.10 11.43 -6.10
C LEU A 258 3.27 10.96 -4.65
N GLN A 259 3.19 9.65 -4.41
CA GLN A 259 3.14 9.05 -3.07
C GLN A 259 2.03 9.68 -2.23
N GLU A 260 0.90 9.96 -2.87
CA GLU A 260 -0.31 10.31 -2.15
C GLU A 260 -0.68 9.05 -1.35
N GLU A 261 -0.57 9.11 -0.03
CA GLU A 261 -1.02 8.03 0.84
C GLU A 261 -2.50 7.77 0.53
N ASP A 262 -2.83 6.52 0.19
CA ASP A 262 -4.22 6.10 0.09
C ASP A 262 -4.88 6.39 1.45
N GLU A 263 -6.04 7.07 1.45
CA GLU A 263 -6.74 7.43 2.69
C GLU A 263 -7.05 6.19 3.56
N ASP A 264 -7.12 5.00 2.96
CA ASP A 264 -7.27 3.71 3.61
C ASP A 264 -5.98 3.25 4.35
N ASP A 265 -4.81 3.63 3.83
CA ASP A 265 -3.48 3.25 4.34
C ASP A 265 -2.96 4.19 5.44
N LEU A 266 -3.65 5.32 5.68
CA LEU A 266 -3.49 6.16 6.88
C LEU A 266 -3.67 5.36 8.19
N SER A 267 -4.33 4.20 8.13
CA SER A 267 -4.44 3.27 9.25
C SER A 267 -3.14 2.49 9.53
N ALA A 268 -2.37 2.15 8.49
CA ALA A 268 -1.15 1.34 8.56
C ALA A 268 0.11 2.18 8.80
N THR A 269 0.14 3.42 8.30
CA THR A 269 1.31 4.34 8.34
C THR A 269 1.31 5.25 9.58
N SER A 270 0.44 4.97 10.55
CA SER A 270 0.58 5.56 11.87
C SER A 270 1.94 5.18 12.46
N THR A 271 2.78 6.19 12.76
CA THR A 271 4.16 6.00 13.27
C THR A 271 4.21 5.20 14.57
N SER A 272 3.08 5.06 15.27
CA SER A 272 3.00 4.25 16.48
C SER A 272 2.68 2.77 16.13
N PRO A 273 3.54 1.82 16.51
CA PRO A 273 3.30 0.39 16.28
C PRO A 273 2.04 -0.13 16.99
N ALA A 274 1.56 0.57 18.02
CA ALA A 274 0.32 0.23 18.72
C ALA A 274 -0.94 0.44 17.85
N ILE A 275 -1.01 1.53 17.10
CA ILE A 275 -2.18 1.84 16.24
C ILE A 275 -2.27 0.83 15.09
N ARG A 276 -1.14 0.45 14.48
CA ARG A 276 -1.09 -0.57 13.43
C ARG A 276 -1.60 -1.94 13.89
N VAL A 277 -1.22 -2.36 15.11
CA VAL A 277 -1.71 -3.62 15.70
C VAL A 277 -3.21 -3.54 15.97
N VAL A 278 -3.70 -2.41 16.51
CA VAL A 278 -5.13 -2.25 16.78
C VAL A 278 -5.94 -2.23 15.49
N ALA A 279 -5.50 -1.51 14.45
CA ALA A 279 -6.19 -1.46 13.16
C ALA A 279 -6.27 -2.84 12.48
N ALA A 280 -5.17 -3.61 12.51
CA ALA A 280 -5.12 -4.97 11.94
C ALA A 280 -6.03 -5.98 12.66
N VAL A 281 -6.23 -5.81 13.97
CA VAL A 281 -7.04 -6.73 14.79
C VAL A 281 -8.51 -6.29 14.86
N TYR A 282 -8.78 -5.00 14.73
CA TYR A 282 -10.11 -4.41 14.89
C TYR A 282 -11.16 -5.02 13.97
N TRP A 283 -10.88 -5.05 12.67
CA TRP A 283 -11.83 -5.54 11.66
C TRP A 283 -12.12 -7.05 11.77
N PRO A 284 -11.11 -7.93 11.94
CA PRO A 284 -11.36 -9.35 12.23
C PRO A 284 -12.19 -9.58 13.49
N VAL A 285 -11.98 -8.79 14.55
CA VAL A 285 -12.77 -8.89 15.79
C VAL A 285 -14.21 -8.43 15.57
N ALA A 286 -14.42 -7.30 14.88
CA ALA A 286 -15.77 -6.83 14.53
C ALA A 286 -16.52 -7.88 13.67
N ALA A 287 -15.84 -8.49 12.70
CA ALA A 287 -16.38 -9.58 11.90
C ALA A 287 -16.70 -10.82 12.75
N ALA A 288 -15.81 -11.20 13.68
CA ALA A 288 -16.06 -12.32 14.59
C ALA A 288 -17.27 -12.07 15.50
N ILE A 289 -17.45 -10.85 16.01
CA ILE A 289 -18.63 -10.45 16.80
C ILE A 289 -19.89 -10.52 15.95
N TYR A 290 -19.86 -9.97 14.73
CA TYR A 290 -20.98 -10.04 13.79
C TYR A 290 -21.39 -11.49 13.50
N LEU A 291 -20.42 -12.36 13.20
CA LEU A 291 -20.68 -13.77 12.91
C LEU A 291 -21.18 -14.52 14.16
N ALA A 292 -20.55 -14.33 15.32
CA ALA A 292 -20.97 -14.97 16.56
C ALA A 292 -22.41 -14.59 16.92
N TRP A 293 -22.77 -13.30 16.82
CA TRP A 293 -24.14 -12.86 17.05
C TRP A 293 -25.09 -13.45 15.99
N SER A 294 -24.73 -13.38 14.71
CA SER A 294 -25.59 -13.87 13.62
C SER A 294 -25.86 -15.38 13.71
N PHE A 295 -24.85 -16.19 14.06
CA PHE A 295 -25.00 -17.64 14.19
C PHE A 295 -25.67 -18.08 15.50
N LEU A 296 -25.36 -17.42 16.64
CA LEU A 296 -25.95 -17.79 17.94
C LEU A 296 -27.39 -17.30 18.07
N GLY A 297 -27.70 -16.12 17.54
CA GLY A 297 -29.03 -15.52 17.63
C GLY A 297 -29.95 -15.87 16.47
N GLY A 298 -29.43 -16.31 15.32
CA GLY A 298 -30.21 -16.48 14.09
C GLY A 298 -30.79 -15.16 13.54
N GLU A 299 -30.46 -14.02 14.15
CA GLU A 299 -31.04 -12.70 13.86
C GLU A 299 -30.20 -11.91 12.86
N TRP A 300 -30.02 -12.47 11.67
CA TRP A 300 -29.31 -11.83 10.54
C TRP A 300 -29.89 -10.47 10.15
N GLY A 301 -31.17 -10.22 10.46
CA GLY A 301 -31.86 -8.96 10.18
C GLY A 301 -31.46 -7.79 11.10
N ILE A 302 -30.86 -8.05 12.26
CA ILE A 302 -30.47 -7.00 13.23
C ILE A 302 -28.95 -6.96 13.41
N SER A 303 -28.26 -8.10 13.29
CA SER A 303 -26.82 -8.20 13.53
C SER A 303 -25.98 -7.27 12.64
N TRP A 304 -26.49 -6.81 11.50
CA TRP A 304 -25.82 -5.83 10.64
C TRP A 304 -25.50 -4.51 11.35
N VAL A 305 -26.20 -4.17 12.44
CA VAL A 305 -25.94 -2.98 13.27
C VAL A 305 -24.51 -2.95 13.85
N VAL A 306 -23.85 -4.11 13.93
CA VAL A 306 -22.43 -4.20 14.30
C VAL A 306 -21.55 -3.36 13.36
N TRP A 307 -21.85 -3.29 12.07
CA TRP A 307 -21.03 -2.56 11.09
C TRP A 307 -21.06 -1.03 11.29
N PRO A 308 -22.22 -0.36 11.40
CA PRO A 308 -22.27 1.06 11.76
C PRO A 308 -21.58 1.37 13.08
N ILE A 309 -21.79 0.55 14.12
CA ILE A 309 -21.18 0.75 15.44
C ILE A 309 -19.65 0.63 15.32
N ALA A 310 -19.16 -0.39 14.59
CA ALA A 310 -17.74 -0.57 14.36
C ALA A 310 -17.13 0.64 13.62
N GLY A 311 -17.79 1.14 12.57
CA GLY A 311 -17.33 2.33 11.86
C GLY A 311 -17.16 3.56 12.77
N VAL A 312 -18.16 3.84 13.62
CA VAL A 312 -18.11 4.98 14.55
C VAL A 312 -17.02 4.81 15.62
N LEU A 313 -16.88 3.61 16.19
CA LEU A 313 -15.86 3.31 17.18
C LEU A 313 -14.44 3.42 16.59
N TYR A 314 -14.26 2.96 15.35
CA TYR A 314 -13.00 3.06 14.63
C TYR A 314 -12.61 4.53 14.38
N ALA A 315 -13.55 5.35 13.91
CA ALA A 315 -13.33 6.79 13.73
C ALA A 315 -13.01 7.51 15.05
N GLY A 316 -13.71 7.14 16.14
CA GLY A 316 -13.44 7.64 17.49
C GLY A 316 -12.03 7.31 17.98
N LEU A 317 -11.61 6.05 17.82
CA LEU A 317 -10.26 5.61 18.16
C LEU A 317 -9.19 6.40 17.39
N TRP A 318 -9.43 6.62 16.10
CA TRP A 318 -8.49 7.34 15.23
C TRP A 318 -8.35 8.81 15.64
N SER A 319 -9.47 9.51 15.85
CA SER A 319 -9.47 10.91 16.33
C SER A 319 -8.74 11.08 17.68
N ALA A 320 -8.89 10.12 18.60
CA ALA A 320 -8.16 10.13 19.86
C ALA A 320 -6.65 9.91 19.66
N SER A 321 -6.27 9.03 18.74
CA SER A 321 -4.85 8.76 18.44
C SER A 321 -4.15 9.94 17.76
N ALA A 322 -4.83 10.62 16.84
CA ALA A 322 -4.33 11.84 16.19
C ALA A 322 -4.15 13.00 17.20
N ALA A 323 -5.07 13.13 18.16
CA ALA A 323 -4.96 14.09 19.24
C ALA A 323 -3.78 13.80 20.19
N LEU A 324 -3.48 12.53 20.46
CA LEU A 324 -2.36 12.12 21.31
C LEU A 324 -1.00 12.25 20.61
N GLY A 325 -0.95 11.99 19.29
CA GLY A 325 0.27 12.16 18.48
C GLY A 325 0.72 13.62 18.40
N SER A 326 -0.22 14.55 18.18
CA SER A 326 0.11 15.99 18.11
C SER A 326 0.61 16.56 19.44
N ALA A 327 0.11 16.06 20.58
CA ALA A 327 0.56 16.48 21.91
C ALA A 327 1.99 16.01 22.24
N ALA A 328 2.40 14.83 21.77
CA ALA A 328 3.74 14.26 22.00
C ALA A 328 4.83 14.95 21.15
N ASP A 329 4.49 15.40 19.95
CA ASP A 329 5.43 16.09 19.05
C ASP A 329 5.68 17.55 19.51
N ASP A 330 4.67 18.21 20.07
CA ASP A 330 4.78 19.55 20.66
C ASP A 330 5.64 19.58 21.94
N THR A 331 5.76 18.44 22.64
CA THR A 331 6.64 18.32 23.82
C THR A 331 8.10 18.07 23.43
N ARG A 332 8.37 17.35 22.34
CA ARG A 332 9.73 17.12 21.81
C ARG A 332 10.31 18.37 21.14
N SER A 333 9.49 19.16 20.47
CA SER A 333 9.93 20.43 19.84
C SER A 333 10.38 21.47 20.89
N ARG A 334 9.73 21.49 22.05
CA ARG A 334 10.07 22.38 23.18
C ARG A 334 11.34 21.98 23.93
N THR A 335 11.59 20.68 24.08
CA THR A 335 12.81 20.18 24.75
C THR A 335 14.07 20.30 23.89
N ARG A 336 13.94 20.37 22.56
CA ARG A 336 15.07 20.57 21.64
C ARG A 336 15.48 22.04 21.45
N ARG A 337 14.69 22.99 21.96
CA ARG A 337 14.93 24.44 21.91
C ARG A 337 15.42 25.03 23.24
N ALA A 338 15.50 24.23 24.30
CA ALA A 338 16.03 24.60 25.61
C ALA A 338 17.45 24.03 25.76
#